data_AF-A0A2E6LKX0-F1
#
_entry.id   AF-A0A2E6LKX0-F1
#
_cell.length_a   1.000
_cell.length_b   1.000
_cell.length_c   1.000
_cell.angle_alpha   90.00
_cell.angle_beta   90.00
_cell.angle_gamma   90.00
#
_symmetry.space_group_name_H-M   'P 1'
#
loop_
_entity.id
_entity.type
_entity.pdbx_description
1 polymer ?
#
loop_
_entity_poly.entity_id
_entity_poly.type
_entity_poly.pdbx_seq_one_letter_code
_entity_poly.pdbx_strand_id
1 'polypeptide(L)' 'MSDAVPFEFLRLDHVVLRARNADALTRFYCDVLGCRREREVAELGLVQLRAGESLIDIVDAAGRLGQAGG' A
#
# COMPACT_ATOMS: atom_id res chain seq x y z
N MET A 1 -34.12 -4.34 16.71
CA MET A 1 -33.11 -3.31 16.45
C MET A 1 -32.37 -3.78 15.22
N SER A 2 -32.41 -3.02 14.12
CA SER A 2 -31.95 -3.52 12.83
C SER A 2 -30.43 -3.65 12.82
N ASP A 3 -29.92 -4.88 12.77
CA ASP A 3 -28.53 -5.25 12.47
C ASP A 3 -28.16 -4.98 10.99
N ALA A 4 -28.72 -3.92 10.40
CA ALA A 4 -28.43 -3.58 9.01
C ALA A 4 -27.08 -2.87 8.95
N VAL A 5 -26.12 -3.48 8.27
CA VAL A 5 -24.83 -2.87 7.96
C VAL A 5 -25.09 -1.53 7.25
N PRO A 6 -24.53 -0.40 7.72
CA PRO A 6 -24.91 0.94 7.28
C PRO A 6 -24.48 1.27 5.84
N PHE A 7 -23.75 0.38 5.17
CA PHE A 7 -23.31 0.52 3.79
C PHE A 7 -22.97 -0.84 3.17
N GLU A 8 -22.93 -0.87 1.83
CA GLU A 8 -22.44 -2.00 1.06
C GLU A 8 -20.90 -1.90 0.92
N PHE A 9 -20.18 -2.92 1.37
CA PHE A 9 -18.74 -3.01 1.18
C PHE A 9 -18.43 -3.42 -0.26
N LEU A 10 -17.82 -2.54 -1.05
CA LEU A 10 -17.50 -2.81 -2.44
C LEU A 10 -16.17 -3.54 -2.61
N ARG A 11 -15.06 -2.90 -2.21
CA ARG A 11 -13.70 -3.45 -2.25
C ARG A 11 -12.75 -2.62 -1.40
N LEU A 12 -11.54 -3.14 -1.20
CA LEU A 12 -10.42 -2.33 -0.74
C LEU A 12 -9.90 -1.48 -1.90
N ASP A 13 -9.85 -0.16 -1.69
CA ASP A 13 -9.27 0.78 -2.64
C ASP A 13 -7.73 0.67 -2.63
N HIS A 14 -7.13 0.75 -1.44
CA HIS A 14 -5.70 0.62 -1.26
C HIS A 14 -5.34 0.06 0.11
N VAL A 15 -4.12 -0.43 0.23
CA VAL A 15 -3.50 -0.81 1.51
C VAL A 15 -2.14 -0.15 1.63
N VAL A 16 -1.79 0.27 2.86
CA VAL A 16 -0.46 0.82 3.16
C VAL A 16 0.33 -0.22 3.95
N LEU A 17 1.46 -0.63 3.40
CA LEU A 17 2.39 -1.58 4.01
C LEU A 17 3.62 -0.83 4.52
N ARG A 18 3.83 -0.88 5.83
CA ARG A 18 5.06 -0.44 6.46
C ARG A 18 6.05 -1.60 6.49
N ALA A 19 7.15 -1.46 5.77
CA ALA A 19 8.13 -2.52 5.61
C ALA A 19 9.47 -2.11 6.23
N ARG A 20 10.15 -3.06 6.89
CA ARG A 20 11.55 -2.85 7.32
C ARG A 20 12.50 -2.67 6.13
N ASN A 21 12.17 -3.26 4.99
CA ASN A 21 12.89 -3.09 3.74
C ASN A 21 11.87 -2.89 2.60
N ALA A 22 11.51 -1.63 2.37
CA ALA A 22 10.54 -1.23 1.37
C ALA A 22 10.97 -1.61 -0.06
N ASP A 23 12.26 -1.52 -0.37
CA ASP A 23 12.79 -1.87 -1.69
C ASP A 23 12.66 -3.36 -2.00
N ALA A 24 12.99 -4.22 -1.03
CA ALA A 24 12.84 -5.66 -1.19
C ALA A 24 11.38 -6.06 -1.38
N LEU A 25 10.47 -5.46 -0.60
CA LEU A 25 9.04 -5.73 -0.73
C LEU A 25 8.49 -5.22 -2.08
N THR A 26 8.95 -4.04 -2.51
CA THR A 26 8.61 -3.49 -3.83
C THR A 26 9.01 -4.44 -4.95
N ARG A 27 10.26 -4.92 -4.94
CA ARG A 27 10.75 -5.89 -5.93
C ARG A 27 9.95 -7.19 -5.90
N PHE A 28 9.60 -7.69 -4.72
CA PHE A 28 8.75 -8.87 -4.62
C PHE A 28 7.41 -8.67 -5.32
N TYR A 29 6.69 -7.58 -5.01
CA TYR A 29 5.41 -7.31 -5.66
C TYR A 29 5.54 -7.07 -7.17
N CYS A 30 6.59 -6.42 -7.63
CA CYS A 30 6.79 -6.15 -9.06
C CYS A 30 7.30 -7.38 -9.83
N ASP A 31 8.40 -7.96 -9.38
CA ASP A 31 9.18 -8.93 -10.14
C ASP A 31 8.63 -10.36 -9.97
N VAL A 32 8.02 -10.66 -8.82
CA VAL A 32 7.43 -11.98 -8.55
C VAL A 32 5.93 -11.99 -8.82
N LEU A 33 5.21 -10.97 -8.36
CA LEU A 33 3.75 -10.92 -8.46
C LEU A 33 3.24 -10.11 -9.66
N GLY A 34 4.12 -9.46 -10.42
CA GLY A 34 3.75 -8.73 -11.64
C GLY A 34 3.01 -7.41 -11.40
N CYS A 35 3.02 -6.87 -10.17
CA CYS A 35 2.48 -5.54 -9.89
C CYS A 35 3.30 -4.47 -10.62
N ARG A 36 2.68 -3.36 -10.96
CA ARG A 36 3.35 -2.25 -11.66
C ARG A 36 3.58 -1.09 -10.72
N ARG A 37 4.76 -0.46 -10.76
CA ARG A 37 4.97 0.84 -10.12
C ARG A 37 4.07 1.86 -10.79
N GLU A 38 3.19 2.45 -10.00
CA GLU A 38 2.28 3.50 -10.45
C GLU A 38 2.90 4.88 -10.23
N ARG A 39 3.48 5.10 -9.04
CA ARG A 39 4.02 6.37 -8.60
C ARG A 39 5.08 6.17 -7.53
N GLU A 40 6.03 7.09 -7.46
CA GLU A 40 7.01 7.19 -6.38
C GLU A 40 7.05 8.63 -5.85
N VAL A 41 7.09 8.78 -4.53
CA VAL A 41 7.25 10.06 -3.85
C VAL A 41 8.49 9.97 -2.97
N ALA A 42 9.65 10.20 -3.58
CA ALA A 42 10.95 10.01 -2.95
C ALA A 42 11.10 10.81 -1.64
N GLU A 43 10.60 12.06 -1.61
CA GLU A 43 10.64 12.93 -0.41
C GLU A 43 9.93 12.34 0.80
N LEU A 44 8.96 11.45 0.57
CA LEU A 44 8.18 10.79 1.61
C LEU A 44 8.61 9.32 1.83
N GLY A 45 9.50 8.79 1.00
CA GLY A 45 9.87 7.37 1.02
C GLY A 45 8.69 6.44 0.71
N LEU A 46 7.79 6.86 -0.19
CA LEU A 46 6.58 6.12 -0.56
C LEU A 46 6.67 5.64 -2.01
N VAL A 47 6.47 4.34 -2.20
CA VAL A 47 6.31 3.70 -3.52
C VAL A 47 4.90 3.14 -3.62
N GLN A 48 4.18 3.53 -4.66
CA GLN A 48 2.83 3.06 -4.93
C GLN A 48 2.83 2.04 -6.08
N LEU A 49 2.18 0.91 -5.85
CA LEU A 49 2.05 -0.19 -6.80
C LEU A 49 0.59 -0.42 -7.19
N ARG A 50 0.37 -0.78 -8.45
CA ARG A 50 -0.90 -1.23 -9.00
C ARG A 50 -1.04 -2.75 -8.86
N ALA A 51 -2.05 -3.17 -8.11
CA ALA A 51 -2.42 -4.58 -7.90
C ALA A 51 -3.85 -4.81 -8.41
N GLY A 52 -3.99 -4.97 -9.73
CA GLY A 52 -5.29 -4.99 -10.39
C GLY A 52 -5.98 -3.63 -10.28
N GLU A 53 -7.17 -3.59 -9.67
CA GLU A 53 -7.92 -2.35 -9.45
C GLU A 53 -7.51 -1.61 -8.16
N SER A 54 -6.81 -2.30 -7.26
CA SER A 54 -6.38 -1.76 -5.97
C SER A 54 -4.95 -1.22 -6.03
N LEU A 55 -4.60 -0.43 -5.02
CA LEU A 55 -3.25 0.09 -4.81
C LEU A 55 -2.57 -0.53 -3.60
N ILE A 56 -1.24 -0.61 -3.66
CA ILE A 56 -0.38 -0.95 -2.53
C ILE A 56 0.63 0.17 -2.36
N ASP A 57 0.55 0.90 -1.26
CA ASP A 57 1.55 1.88 -0.88
C ASP A 57 2.57 1.22 0.05
N ILE A 58 3.84 1.22 -0.34
CA ILE A 58 4.94 0.69 0.45
C ILE A 58 5.74 1.87 0.99
N VAL A 59 5.91 1.90 2.30
CA VAL A 59 6.76 2.88 3.00
C VAL A 59 7.77 2.18 3.89
N ASP A 60 8.94 2.80 4.06
CA ASP A 60 9.90 2.37 5.07
C ASP A 60 9.32 2.60 6.47
N ALA A 61 9.27 1.54 7.28
CA ALA A 61 8.83 1.59 8.67
C ALA A 61 9.68 2.52 9.55
N ALA A 62 10.97 2.69 9.23
CA ALA A 62 11.85 3.65 9.88
C ALA A 62 11.72 5.08 9.31
N GLY A 63 11.12 5.22 8.13
CA GLY A 63 10.92 6.50 7.46
C GLY A 63 9.83 7.35 8.11
N ARG A 64 9.81 8.65 7.76
CA ARG A 64 8.87 9.63 8.32
C ARG A 64 7.41 9.17 8.26
N LEU A 65 6.96 8.63 7.12
CA LEU A 65 5.60 8.11 6.98
C LEU A 65 5.37 6.82 7.79
N GLY A 66 6.34 5.91 7.81
CA GLY A 66 6.23 4.68 8.59
C GLY A 66 6.09 4.93 10.10
N GLN A 67 6.77 5.95 10.61
CA GLN A 67 6.73 6.38 12.00
C GLN A 67 5.46 7.17 12.36
N ALA A 68 4.92 7.96 11.43
CA ALA A 68 3.68 8.71 11.65
C ALA A 68 2.48 7.80 11.92
N GLY A 69 2.46 6.59 11.34
CA GLY A 69 1.36 5.65 11.51
C GLY A 69 0.09 6.08 10.75
N GLY A 70 -0.98 5.30 10.94
CA GLY A 70 -2.35 5.59 10.48
C GLY A 70 -3.29 5.64 11.66
#